data_AF-A0A7L0J7E1-F1
#
_entry.id   AF-A0A7L0J7E1-F1
#
_cell.length_a   1.000
_cell.length_b   1.000
_cell.length_c   1.000
_cell.angle_alpha   90.00
_cell.angle_beta   90.00
_cell.angle_gamma   90.00
#
_symmetry.space_group_name_H-M   'P 1'
#
loop_
_entity.id
_entity.type
_entity.pdbx_description
1 polymer ?
#
loop_
_entity_poly.entity_id
_entity_poly.type
_entity_poly.pdbx_seq_one_letter_code
_entity_poly.pdbx_strand_id
1 'polypeptide(L)'
;QPPRSCEDYWGEWKHCRGLRHAFHHYYAHGELPACGRWREDYEACRAWERHRAAAAQEALCKSERARVKESQKYAPVWTLRKSPPPDWYLPLDQDK
;
A
#
# COMPACT_ATOMS: atom_id res chain seq x y z
N GLN A 1 -1.00 9.79 18.01
CA GLN A 1 0.30 9.22 17.57
C GLN A 1 0.16 8.86 16.09
N PRO A 2 1.17 9.10 15.24
CA PRO A 2 1.13 8.71 13.84
C PRO A 2 1.03 7.18 13.74
N PRO A 3 0.34 6.66 12.71
CA PRO A 3 0.10 5.22 12.57
C PRO A 3 1.35 4.42 12.17
N ARG A 4 2.37 5.10 11.64
CA ARG A 4 3.68 4.55 11.24
C ARG A 4 4.79 5.50 11.68
N SER A 5 6.04 5.02 11.68
CA SER A 5 7.19 5.89 11.93
C SER A 5 7.46 6.80 10.74
N CYS A 6 8.12 7.94 10.96
CA CYS A 6 8.49 8.82 9.84
C CYS A 6 9.54 8.18 8.91
N GLU A 7 10.34 7.22 9.39
CA GLU A 7 11.28 6.48 8.55
C GLU A 7 10.57 5.56 7.55
N ASP A 8 9.44 4.97 7.95
CA ASP A 8 8.61 4.15 7.05
C ASP A 8 8.11 4.98 5.86
N TYR A 9 7.57 6.19 6.13
CA TYR A 9 7.12 7.10 5.07
C TYR A 9 8.25 7.50 4.11
N TRP A 10 9.45 7.72 4.64
CA TRP A 10 10.63 8.02 3.84
C TRP A 10 11.06 6.83 2.96
N GLY A 11 11.03 5.63 3.51
CA GLY A 11 11.31 4.39 2.77
C GLY A 11 10.34 4.17 1.62
N GLU A 12 9.04 4.36 1.88
CA GLU A 12 7.97 4.24 0.87
C GLU A 12 8.13 5.26 -0.25
N TRP A 13 8.45 6.52 0.09
CA TRP A 13 8.73 7.54 -0.92
C TRP A 13 9.92 7.20 -1.81
N LYS A 14 11.02 6.72 -1.21
CA LYS A 14 12.20 6.25 -1.97
C LYS A 14 11.85 5.06 -2.87
N HIS A 15 11.07 4.11 -2.35
CA HIS A 15 10.63 2.94 -3.11
C HIS A 15 9.77 3.36 -4.30
N CYS A 16 8.78 4.24 -4.08
CA CYS A 16 7.89 4.75 -5.12
C CYS A 16 8.68 5.43 -6.26
N ARG A 17 9.70 6.22 -5.92
CA ARG A 17 10.57 6.87 -6.93
C ARG A 17 11.57 5.92 -7.60
N GLY A 18 11.70 4.69 -7.13
CA GLY A 18 12.64 3.73 -7.67
C GLY A 18 12.32 3.34 -9.11
N LEU A 19 13.35 3.24 -9.96
CA LEU A 19 13.20 2.88 -11.37
C LEU A 19 12.43 1.57 -11.57
N ARG A 20 12.70 0.57 -10.72
CA ARG A 20 12.00 -0.71 -10.75
C ARG A 20 10.50 -0.55 -10.51
N HIS A 21 10.12 0.25 -9.52
CA HIS A 21 8.71 0.50 -9.22
C HIS A 21 8.04 1.27 -10.36
N ALA A 22 8.70 2.31 -10.89
CA ALA A 22 8.20 3.07 -12.03
C ALA A 22 7.98 2.18 -13.27
N PHE A 23 8.93 1.29 -13.58
CA PHE A 23 8.80 0.35 -14.69
C PHE A 23 7.61 -0.60 -14.51
N HIS A 24 7.47 -1.22 -13.33
CA HIS A 24 6.34 -2.12 -13.06
C HIS A 24 5.00 -1.39 -13.10
N HIS A 25 4.92 -0.19 -12.53
CA HIS A 25 3.70 0.62 -12.52
C HIS A 25 3.29 1.03 -13.93
N TYR A 26 4.24 1.48 -14.75
CA TYR A 26 4.00 1.82 -16.15
C TYR A 26 3.53 0.61 -16.96
N TYR A 27 4.13 -0.56 -16.75
CA TYR A 27 3.70 -1.79 -17.42
C TYR A 27 2.28 -2.22 -17.03
N ALA A 28 1.92 -2.10 -15.74
CA ALA A 28 0.62 -2.53 -15.25
C ALA A 28 -0.52 -1.54 -15.53
N HIS A 29 -0.24 -0.23 -15.47
CA HIS A 29 -1.25 0.83 -15.48
C HIS A 29 -1.10 1.83 -16.63
N GLY A 30 0.01 1.80 -17.38
CA GLY A 30 0.27 2.73 -18.49
C GLY A 30 0.70 4.14 -18.05
N GLU A 31 0.86 4.38 -16.75
CA GLU A 31 1.19 5.69 -16.18
C GLU A 31 2.34 5.58 -15.16
N LEU A 32 3.02 6.70 -14.93
CA LEU A 32 4.04 6.78 -13.88
C LEU A 32 3.38 6.94 -12.50
N PRO A 33 3.94 6.34 -11.44
CA PRO A 33 3.36 6.39 -10.12
C PRO A 33 3.41 7.81 -9.52
N ALA A 34 2.30 8.26 -8.94
CA ALA A 34 2.20 9.55 -8.27
C ALA A 34 2.82 9.50 -6.84
N CYS A 35 4.13 9.72 -6.73
CA CYS A 35 4.85 9.63 -5.46
C CYS A 35 4.75 10.88 -4.55
N GLY A 36 4.04 11.94 -4.97
CA GLY A 36 3.89 13.18 -4.22
C GLY A 36 3.27 12.97 -2.84
N ARG A 37 2.23 12.13 -2.77
CA ARG A 37 1.50 11.83 -1.53
C ARG A 37 2.41 11.29 -0.42
N TRP A 38 3.35 10.39 -0.75
CA TRP A 38 4.31 9.86 0.21
C TRP A 38 5.27 10.91 0.76
N ARG A 39 5.62 11.91 -0.05
CA ARG A 39 6.45 13.04 0.39
C ARG A 39 5.69 13.95 1.35
N GLU A 40 4.45 14.27 1.01
CA GLU A 40 3.57 15.08 1.86
C GLU A 40 3.33 14.39 3.21
N ASP A 41 3.09 13.08 3.20
CA ASP A 41 2.94 12.29 4.43
C ASP A 41 4.24 12.29 5.26
N TYR A 42 5.41 12.15 4.63
CA TYR A 42 6.68 12.26 5.35
C TYR A 42 6.86 13.66 5.99
N GLU A 43 6.59 14.73 5.25
CA GLU A 43 6.71 16.11 5.74
C GLU A 43 5.72 16.38 6.90
N ALA A 44 4.47 15.89 6.79
CA ALA A 44 3.48 15.95 7.85
C ALA A 44 3.91 15.16 9.10
N CYS A 45 4.49 13.98 8.91
CA CYS A 45 5.03 13.17 10.01
C CYS A 45 6.15 13.91 10.76
N ARG A 46 7.09 14.52 10.03
CA ARG A 46 8.17 15.31 10.62
C ARG A 46 7.67 16.57 11.33
N ALA A 47 6.65 17.22 10.78
CA ALA A 47 6.00 18.36 11.43
C ALA A 47 5.33 17.94 12.76
N TRP A 48 4.70 16.77 12.80
CA TRP A 48 4.14 16.20 14.02
C TRP A 48 5.21 15.88 15.07
N GLU A 49 6.34 15.27 14.68
CA GLU A 49 7.44 14.98 15.61
C GLU A 49 8.00 16.25 16.26
N ARG A 50 8.16 17.32 15.47
CA ARG A 50 8.77 18.58 15.94
C ARG A 50 7.82 19.46 16.75
N HIS A 51 6.58 19.60 16.29
CA HIS A 51 5.65 20.61 16.80
C HIS A 51 4.37 20.04 17.39
N ARG A 52 4.17 18.71 17.33
CA ARG A 52 2.93 18.04 17.77
C ARG A 52 1.67 18.71 17.20
N ALA A 53 1.75 19.18 15.96
CA ALA A 53 0.68 19.93 15.30
C ALA A 53 -0.51 19.02 14.98
N ALA A 54 -1.66 19.24 15.60
CA ALA A 54 -2.87 18.42 15.41
C ALA A 54 -3.28 18.28 13.93
N ALA A 55 -3.15 19.36 13.14
CA ALA A 55 -3.45 19.34 11.71
C ALA A 55 -2.57 18.35 10.93
N ALA A 56 -1.29 18.20 11.30
CA ALA A 56 -0.38 17.26 10.66
C ALA A 56 -0.77 15.81 10.98
N GLN A 57 -1.21 15.53 12.21
CA GLN A 57 -1.72 14.21 12.58
C GLN A 57 -3.01 13.89 11.83
N GLU A 58 -3.93 14.85 11.68
CA GLU A 58 -5.18 14.66 10.97
C GLU A 58 -4.94 14.36 9.48
N ALA A 59 -4.03 15.09 8.84
CA ALA A 59 -3.63 14.85 7.45
C ALA A 59 -3.10 13.41 7.25
N LEU A 60 -2.20 12.95 8.12
CA LEU A 60 -1.68 11.57 8.08
C LEU A 60 -2.78 10.52 8.24
N CYS A 61 -3.65 10.70 9.24
CA CYS A 61 -4.77 9.79 9.47
C CYS A 61 -5.70 9.74 8.24
N LYS A 62 -5.94 10.88 7.59
CA LYS A 62 -6.76 10.95 6.37
C LYS A 62 -6.08 10.24 5.20
N SER A 63 -4.79 10.44 4.99
CA SER A 63 -4.01 9.78 3.93
C SER A 63 -4.04 8.25 4.10
N GLU A 64 -3.78 7.76 5.31
CA GLU A 64 -3.79 6.31 5.58
C GLU A 64 -5.17 5.69 5.42
N ARG A 65 -6.22 6.36 5.89
CA ARG A 65 -7.60 5.92 5.65
C ARG A 65 -7.93 5.84 4.17
N ALA A 66 -7.49 6.82 3.38
CA ALA A 66 -7.68 6.79 1.93
C ALA A 66 -6.93 5.61 1.29
N ARG A 67 -5.71 5.33 1.75
CA ARG A 67 -4.89 4.21 1.27
C ARG A 67 -5.50 2.84 1.59
N VAL A 68 -6.02 2.65 2.81
CA VAL A 68 -6.74 1.43 3.21
C VAL A 68 -7.99 1.25 2.34
N LYS A 69 -8.77 2.33 2.13
CA LYS A 69 -9.95 2.28 1.27
C LYS A 69 -9.60 1.90 -0.18
N GLU A 70 -8.55 2.45 -0.77
CA GLU A 70 -8.13 2.08 -2.13
C GLU A 70 -7.72 0.61 -2.21
N SER A 71 -7.03 0.08 -1.18
CA SER A 71 -6.67 -1.34 -1.14
C SER A 71 -7.87 -2.28 -1.08
N GLN A 72 -9.01 -1.79 -0.57
CA GLN A 72 -10.27 -2.54 -0.43
C GLN A 72 -11.27 -2.22 -1.55
N LYS A 73 -10.86 -1.47 -2.58
CA LYS A 73 -11.74 -1.02 -3.67
C LYS A 73 -12.35 -2.18 -4.45
N TYR A 74 -11.59 -3.26 -4.62
CA TYR A 74 -12.04 -4.42 -5.37
C TYR A 74 -12.54 -5.50 -4.40
N ALA A 75 -13.77 -5.95 -4.62
CA ALA A 75 -14.31 -7.10 -3.90
C ALA A 75 -13.45 -8.33 -4.21
N PRO A 76 -13.13 -9.17 -3.20
CA PRO A 76 -12.37 -10.38 -3.43
C PRO A 76 -13.14 -11.28 -4.40
N VAL A 77 -12.51 -11.64 -5.52
CA VAL A 77 -13.09 -12.57 -6.50
C VAL A 77 -13.23 -13.97 -5.89
N TRP A 78 -12.32 -14.32 -4.98
CA TRP A 78 -12.28 -15.60 -4.30
C TRP A 78 -12.64 -15.47 -2.82
N THR A 79 -13.51 -16.34 -2.34
CA THR A 79 -13.81 -16.45 -0.91
C THR A 79 -12.66 -17.13 -0.18
N LEU A 80 -12.37 -16.66 1.04
CA LEU A 80 -11.33 -17.27 1.88
C LEU A 80 -11.74 -18.70 2.25
N ARG A 81 -10.98 -19.70 1.83
CA ARG A 81 -11.26 -21.11 2.13
C ARG A 81 -11.00 -21.40 3.61
N LYS A 82 -11.90 -22.17 4.25
CA LYS A 82 -11.75 -22.59 5.65
C LYS A 82 -10.90 -23.84 5.83
N SER A 83 -10.86 -24.68 4.81
CA SER A 83 -10.09 -25.92 4.77
C SER A 83 -9.65 -26.19 3.33
N PRO A 84 -8.58 -26.99 3.13
CA PRO A 84 -8.24 -27.47 1.80
C PRO A 84 -9.40 -28.31 1.22
N PRO A 85 -9.52 -28.39 -0.12
CA PRO A 85 -10.39 -29.37 -0.77
C PRO A 85 -10.08 -30.79 -0.27
N PRO A 86 -11.07 -31.67 -0.07
CA PRO A 86 -10.82 -33.03 0.40
C PRO A 86 -9.86 -33.84 -0.47
N ASP A 87 -9.85 -33.55 -1.77
CA ASP A 87 -9.16 -34.24 -2.85
C ASP A 87 -7.84 -33.56 -3.27
N TRP A 88 -7.37 -32.57 -2.50
CA TRP A 88 -6.16 -31.80 -2.83
C TRP A 88 -4.88 -32.65 -3.00
N TYR A 89 -4.87 -33.86 -2.41
CA TYR A 89 -3.74 -34.79 -2.43
C TYR A 89 -3.76 -35.74 -3.63
N LEU A 90 -4.83 -35.74 -4.43
CA LEU A 90 -4.91 -36.60 -5.61
C LEU A 90 -3.95 -36.09 -6.70
N PRO A 91 -3.33 -36.98 -7.49
CA PRO A 91 -2.58 -36.58 -8.67
C PRO A 91 -3.46 -35.75 -9.61
N LEU A 92 -2.89 -34.71 -10.22
CA LEU A 92 -3.57 -33.99 -11.29
C LEU A 92 -3.82 -34.96 -12.46
N ASP A 93 -5.04 -35.01 -13.00
CA ASP A 93 -5.32 -35.73 -14.25
C ASP A 93 -4.45 -35.10 -15.35
N GLN A 94 -3.42 -35.83 -15.79
CA GLN A 94 -2.47 -35.36 -16.81
C GLN A 94 -3.00 -35.52 -18.24
N ASP A 95 -4.24 -35.99 -18.41
CA ASP A 95 -4.80 -36.31 -19.72
C ASP A 95 -5.95 -35.37 -20.11
N LYS A 96 -5.58 -34.27 -20.79
CA LYS A 96 -6.38 -33.63 -21.84
C LYS A 96 -5.51 -33.09 -22.95
#